data_AF-A0A2U0S7N9-F1
#
_entry.id   AF-A0A2U0S7N9-F1
#
_cell.length_a   1.000
_cell.length_b   1.000
_cell.length_c   1.000
_cell.angle_alpha   90.00
_cell.angle_beta   90.00
_cell.angle_gamma   90.00
#
_symmetry.space_group_name_H-M   'P 1'
#
loop_
_entity.id
_entity.type
_entity.pdbx_description
1 polymer ?
#
loop_
_entity_poly.entity_id
_entity_poly.type
_entity_poly.pdbx_seq_one_letter_code
_entity_poly.pdbx_strand_id
1 'polypeptide(L)'
;MDLVVGKTTRNFEIRLALEKVLKQLEVIDAKLSGMPQVQVQVSSRFLPTLNALTNLGCGTASQVSRVTGRSRAFESKNLNELYVIGLLEKEVQGRMKIFKNKGGQEVCA
;
A
#
# COMPACT_ATOMS: atom_id res chain seq x y z
N MET A 1 35.50 -33.93 -19.40
CA MET A 1 34.57 -33.15 -20.26
C MET A 1 33.50 -32.45 -19.39
N ASP A 2 33.86 -32.07 -18.17
CA ASP A 2 32.87 -31.84 -17.09
C ASP A 2 32.62 -30.35 -16.78
N LEU A 3 33.44 -29.44 -17.33
CA LEU A 3 33.33 -28.00 -17.08
C LEU A 3 32.24 -27.30 -17.90
N VAL A 4 31.84 -27.88 -19.04
CA VAL A 4 30.86 -27.28 -19.96
C VAL A 4 29.42 -27.55 -19.50
N VAL A 5 29.18 -28.74 -18.93
CA VAL A 5 27.84 -29.15 -18.48
C VAL A 5 27.33 -28.29 -17.31
N GLY A 6 28.21 -27.91 -16.38
CA GLY A 6 27.86 -27.07 -15.21
C GLY A 6 27.57 -25.59 -15.52
N LYS A 7 28.14 -25.03 -16.59
CA LYS A 7 27.83 -23.65 -17.05
C LYS A 7 26.46 -23.57 -17.73
N THR A 8 26.12 -24.60 -18.49
CA THR A 8 24.85 -24.67 -19.24
C THR A 8 23.65 -24.87 -18.30
N THR A 9 23.80 -25.64 -17.23
CA THR A 9 22.77 -25.84 -16.20
C THR A 9 22.49 -24.56 -15.40
N ARG A 10 23.53 -23.82 -14.97
CA ARG A 10 23.33 -22.50 -14.33
C ARG A 10 22.62 -21.50 -15.23
N ASN A 11 22.97 -21.46 -16.52
CA ASN A 11 22.29 -20.58 -17.47
C ASN A 11 20.82 -20.97 -17.66
N PHE A 12 20.50 -22.26 -17.62
CA PHE A 12 19.13 -22.75 -17.66
C PHE A 12 18.33 -22.36 -16.40
N GLU A 13 18.92 -22.51 -15.22
CA GLU A 13 18.30 -22.11 -13.95
C GLU A 13 18.04 -20.59 -13.89
N ILE A 14 18.99 -19.78 -14.34
CA ILE A 14 18.84 -18.32 -14.42
C ILE A 14 17.72 -17.94 -15.38
N ARG A 15 17.66 -18.56 -16.57
CA ARG A 15 16.57 -18.33 -17.54
C ARG A 15 15.21 -18.71 -16.96
N LEU A 16 15.13 -19.84 -16.28
CA LEU A 16 13.89 -20.31 -15.65
C LEU A 16 13.44 -19.37 -14.51
N ALA A 17 14.38 -18.84 -13.72
CA ALA A 17 14.08 -17.86 -12.69
C ALA A 17 13.57 -16.55 -13.29
N LEU A 18 14.20 -16.05 -14.37
CA LEU A 18 13.77 -14.84 -15.07
C LEU A 18 12.36 -14.99 -15.67
N GLU A 19 12.05 -16.12 -16.29
CA GLU A 19 10.69 -16.40 -16.79
C GLU A 19 9.64 -16.39 -15.68
N LYS A 20 9.96 -16.94 -14.51
CA LYS A 20 9.06 -16.91 -13.35
C LYS A 20 8.81 -15.48 -12.86
N VAL A 21 9.84 -14.65 -12.82
CA VAL A 21 9.73 -13.24 -12.43
C VAL A 21 8.88 -12.47 -13.45
N LEU A 22 9.10 -12.68 -14.75
CA LEU A 22 8.30 -12.04 -15.80
C LEU A 22 6.81 -12.41 -15.70
N LYS A 23 6.51 -13.71 -15.50
CA LYS A 23 5.11 -14.15 -15.27
C LYS A 23 4.48 -13.52 -14.03
N GLN A 24 5.25 -13.37 -12.95
CA GLN A 24 4.75 -12.70 -11.74
C GLN A 24 4.45 -11.22 -12.01
N LEU A 25 5.30 -10.54 -12.78
CA LEU A 25 5.08 -9.15 -13.19
C LEU A 25 3.83 -9.00 -14.06
N GLU A 26 3.62 -9.88 -15.04
CA GLU A 26 2.40 -9.88 -15.87
C GLU A 26 1.13 -10.05 -15.04
N VAL A 27 1.15 -10.95 -14.05
CA VAL A 27 0.01 -11.15 -13.14
C VAL A 27 -0.25 -9.92 -12.27
N ILE A 28 0.81 -9.22 -11.83
CA ILE A 28 0.68 -7.97 -11.08
C ILE A 28 0.08 -6.88 -11.99
N ASP A 29 0.54 -6.76 -13.23
CA ASP A 29 0.09 -5.73 -14.17
C ASP A 29 -1.37 -5.95 -14.59
N ALA A 30 -1.77 -7.21 -14.80
CA ALA A 30 -3.17 -7.58 -15.03
C ALA A 30 -4.06 -7.25 -13.82
N LYS A 31 -3.56 -7.45 -12.60
CA LYS A 31 -4.29 -7.06 -11.38
C LYS A 31 -4.41 -5.55 -11.24
N LEU A 32 -3.37 -4.79 -11.57
CA LEU A 32 -3.37 -3.33 -11.49
C LEU A 32 -4.26 -2.67 -12.56
N SER A 33 -4.28 -3.23 -13.78
CA SER A 33 -5.10 -2.72 -14.89
C SER A 33 -6.60 -2.97 -14.69
N GLY A 34 -6.99 -4.00 -13.94
CA GLY A 34 -8.38 -4.28 -13.58
C GLY A 34 -8.93 -3.45 -12.41
N MET A 35 -8.10 -2.68 -11.71
CA MET A 35 -8.57 -1.83 -10.61
C MET A 35 -9.10 -0.51 -11.16
N PRO A 36 -10.30 -0.05 -10.72
CA PRO A 36 -10.82 1.25 -11.11
C PRO A 36 -9.84 2.35 -10.69
N GLN A 37 -9.17 2.97 -11.67
CA GLN A 37 -8.30 4.12 -11.43
C GLN A 37 -9.15 5.35 -11.13
N VAL A 38 -9.54 5.50 -9.87
CA VAL A 38 -9.98 6.81 -9.38
C VAL A 38 -8.72 7.67 -9.32
N GLN A 39 -8.41 8.39 -10.39
CA GLN A 39 -7.36 9.41 -10.41
C GLN A 39 -7.82 10.61 -9.55
N VAL A 40 -7.89 10.42 -8.24
CA VAL A 40 -7.72 11.56 -7.34
C VAL A 40 -6.23 11.89 -7.43
N GLN A 41 -5.88 13.09 -7.90
CA GLN A 41 -4.51 13.59 -7.83
C GLN A 41 -4.16 13.84 -6.36
N VAL A 42 -3.97 12.75 -5.62
CA VAL A 42 -3.53 12.78 -4.24
C VAL A 42 -2.03 13.00 -4.29
N SER A 43 -1.57 14.11 -3.72
CA SER A 43 -0.15 14.37 -3.57
C SER A 43 0.55 13.13 -2.99
N SER A 44 1.68 12.75 -3.58
CA SER A 44 2.48 11.57 -3.16
C SER A 44 2.82 11.57 -1.67
N ARG A 45 2.80 12.74 -1.01
CA ARG A 45 2.98 12.88 0.44
C ARG A 45 1.98 12.10 1.28
N PHE A 46 0.76 11.89 0.76
CA PHE A 46 -0.34 11.22 1.45
C PHE A 46 -0.35 9.71 1.22
N LEU A 47 0.33 9.20 0.19
CA LEU A 47 0.33 7.76 -0.11
C LEU A 47 0.79 6.90 1.08
N PRO A 48 1.83 7.27 1.84
CA PRO A 48 2.22 6.50 3.02
C PRO A 48 1.14 6.49 4.11
N THR A 49 0.44 7.61 4.31
CA THR A 49 -0.67 7.74 5.26
C THR A 49 -1.84 6.85 4.84
N LEU A 50 -2.23 6.89 3.56
CA LEU A 50 -3.31 6.06 3.00
C LEU A 50 -2.98 4.58 3.07
N ASN A 51 -1.79 4.18 2.65
CA ASN A 51 -1.35 2.78 2.69
C ASN A 51 -1.32 2.25 4.14
N ALA A 52 -0.80 3.05 5.07
CA ALA A 52 -0.82 2.70 6.48
C ALA A 52 -2.25 2.54 7.02
N LEU A 53 -3.17 3.42 6.63
CA LEU A 53 -4.56 3.34 7.06
C LEU A 53 -5.29 2.15 6.44
N THR A 54 -5.05 1.86 5.16
CA THR A 54 -5.57 0.65 4.49
C THR A 54 -5.08 -0.62 5.17
N ASN A 55 -3.80 -0.69 5.54
CA ASN A 55 -3.27 -1.85 6.26
C ASN A 55 -3.86 -2.02 7.67
N LEU A 56 -4.32 -0.92 8.28
CA LEU A 56 -4.95 -0.93 9.60
C LEU A 56 -6.48 -1.12 9.53
N GLY A 57 -7.09 -0.96 8.36
CA GLY A 57 -8.54 -0.81 8.15
C GLY A 57 -9.07 0.54 8.65
N CYS A 58 -8.83 0.85 9.92
CA CYS A 58 -9.06 2.18 10.49
C CYS A 58 -8.06 2.49 11.60
N GLY A 59 -7.90 3.77 11.93
CA GLY A 59 -6.96 4.13 12.98
C GLY A 59 -6.86 5.62 13.32
N THR A 60 -6.21 5.86 14.44
CA THR A 60 -5.84 7.19 14.93
C THR A 60 -4.50 7.65 14.33
N ALA A 61 -4.23 8.95 14.38
CA ALA A 61 -2.94 9.50 13.98
C ALA A 61 -1.73 8.84 14.70
N SER A 62 -1.92 8.38 15.94
CA SER A 62 -0.88 7.70 16.71
C SER A 62 -0.61 6.27 16.21
N GLN A 63 -1.62 5.57 15.70
CA GLN A 63 -1.44 4.25 15.09
C GLN A 63 -0.77 4.38 13.74
N VAL A 64 -1.27 5.29 12.90
CA VAL A 64 -0.69 5.57 11.57
C VAL A 64 0.77 6.00 11.69
N SER A 65 1.12 6.86 12.65
CA SER A 65 2.51 7.30 12.86
C SER A 65 3.47 6.15 13.18
N ARG A 66 3.00 5.10 13.86
CA ARG A 66 3.82 3.92 14.16
C ARG A 66 4.10 3.10 12.91
N VAL A 67 3.15 3.05 11.98
CA VAL A 67 3.30 2.33 10.70
C VAL A 67 4.17 3.12 9.72
N THR A 68 3.97 4.43 9.62
CA THR A 68 4.71 5.28 8.67
C THR A 68 6.08 5.73 9.16
N GLY A 69 6.35 5.62 10.47
CA GLY A 69 7.56 6.15 11.10
C GLY A 69 7.62 7.68 11.17
N ARG A 70 6.54 8.39 10.82
CA ARG A 70 6.46 9.86 10.84
C ARG A 70 5.89 10.34 12.17
N SER A 71 6.00 11.64 12.46
CA SER A 71 5.46 12.18 13.71
C SER A 71 3.93 12.10 13.73
N ARG A 72 3.35 11.87 14.92
CA ARG A 72 1.89 11.91 15.13
C ARG A 72 1.26 13.21 14.62
N ALA A 73 1.91 14.35 14.82
CA ALA A 73 1.41 15.64 14.37
C ALA A 73 1.35 15.72 12.84
N PHE A 74 2.36 15.19 12.15
CA PHE A 74 2.40 15.11 10.69
C PHE A 74 1.27 14.22 10.16
N GLU A 75 1.10 13.02 10.72
CA GLU A 75 0.01 12.12 10.32
C GLU A 75 -1.37 12.70 10.65
N SER A 76 -1.52 13.38 11.79
CA SER A 76 -2.76 14.07 12.12
C SER A 76 -3.09 15.15 11.08
N LYS A 77 -2.11 15.90 10.58
CA LYS A 77 -2.34 16.89 9.52
C LYS A 77 -2.78 16.20 8.22
N ASN A 78 -2.05 15.18 7.78
CA ASN A 78 -2.38 14.44 6.56
C ASN A 78 -3.77 13.80 6.61
N LEU A 79 -4.12 13.13 7.71
CA LEU A 79 -5.42 12.48 7.87
C LEU A 79 -6.58 13.49 7.83
N ASN A 80 -6.41 14.68 8.43
CA ASN A 80 -7.44 15.72 8.35
C ASN A 80 -7.57 16.28 6.93
N GLU A 81 -6.47 16.50 6.22
CA GLU A 81 -6.52 16.95 4.83
C GLU A 81 -7.17 15.91 3.92
N LEU A 82 -6.81 14.63 4.09
CA LEU A 82 -7.42 13.48 3.40
C LEU A 82 -8.93 13.35 3.68
N TYR A 83 -9.36 13.65 4.91
CA TYR A 83 -10.77 13.75 5.28
C TYR A 83 -11.46 14.93 4.57
N VAL A 84 -10.83 16.11 4.54
CA VAL A 84 -11.39 17.32 3.90
C VAL A 84 -11.57 17.13 2.39
N ILE A 85 -10.64 16.46 1.71
CA ILE A 85 -10.77 16.13 0.28
C ILE A 85 -11.76 14.97 0.02
N GLY A 86 -12.36 14.41 1.07
CA GLY A 86 -13.42 13.41 0.97
C GLY A 86 -12.97 11.98 0.72
N LEU A 87 -11.68 11.66 0.92
CA LEU A 87 -11.15 10.30 0.77
C LEU A 87 -11.30 9.45 2.04
N LEU A 88 -11.37 10.10 3.19
CA LEU A 88 -11.53 9.43 4.47
C LEU A 88 -12.86 9.81 5.11
N GLU A 89 -13.34 8.92 5.98
CA GLU A 89 -14.34 9.23 6.98
C GLU A 89 -13.65 9.43 8.33
N LYS A 90 -14.24 10.28 9.18
CA LYS A 90 -13.72 10.58 10.51
C LYS A 90 -14.81 10.37 11.55
N GLU A 91 -14.51 9.56 12.54
CA GLU A 91 -15.35 9.31 13.71
C GLU A 91 -14.66 9.85 14.97
N VAL A 92 -15.46 10.37 15.90
CA VAL A 92 -14.96 10.88 17.19
C VAL A 92 -15.49 9.96 18.29
N GLN A 93 -14.56 9.24 18.92
CA GLN A 93 -14.85 8.40 20.07
C GLN A 93 -14.20 9.03 21.31
N GLY A 94 -15.01 9.76 22.08
CA GLY A 94 -14.55 10.55 23.22
C GLY A 94 -13.53 11.63 22.81
N ARG A 95 -12.26 11.48 23.25
CA ARG A 95 -11.16 12.39 22.88
C ARG A 95 -10.35 11.93 21.67
N MET A 96 -10.66 10.75 21.11
CA MET A 96 -9.92 10.16 20.00
C MET A 96 -10.63 10.42 18.67
N LYS A 97 -9.82 10.72 17.65
CA LYS A 97 -10.27 10.85 16.25
C LYS A 97 -9.80 9.62 15.51
N ILE A 98 -10.74 8.83 15.01
CA ILE A 98 -10.50 7.61 14.24
C ILE A 98 -10.82 7.93 12.78
N PHE A 99 -9.92 7.55 11.87
CA PHE A 99 -10.06 7.74 10.44
C PHE A 99 -10.19 6.38 9.76
N LYS A 100 -10.98 6.31 8.68
CA LYS A 100 -11.14 5.10 7.85
C LYS A 100 -11.33 5.48 6.38
N ASN A 101 -11.00 4.57 5.45
CA ASN A 101 -11.17 4.82 4.01
C ASN A 101 -12.65 4.87 3.64
N LYS A 102 -13.04 5.86 2.83
CA LYS A 102 -14.42 5.98 2.34
C LYS A 102 -14.71 4.86 1.33
N GLY A 103 -15.72 4.03 1.61
CA GLY A 103 -16.09 2.89 0.75
C GLY A 103 -15.32 1.59 1.01
N GLY A 104 -14.42 1.54 2.01
CA GLY A 104 -13.83 0.29 2.48
C GLY A 104 -14.80 -0.46 3.40
N GLN A 105 -15.20 -1.67 3.04
CA GLN A 105 -15.93 -2.59 3.92
C GLN A 105 -14.99 -3.15 4.99
N GLU A 106 -14.53 -2.33 5.93
CA GLU A 106 -13.76 -2.84 7.07
C GLU A 106 -14.29 -2.22 8.37
N VAL A 107 -14.71 -3.10 9.26
CA VAL A 107 -15.26 -2.77 10.57
C VAL A 107 -14.09 -2.34 11.45
N CYS A 108 -14.19 -1.17 12.09
CA CYS A 108 -13.25 -0.80 13.13
C CYS A 108 -13.35 -1.82 14.27
N ALA A 109 -12.28 -2.61 14.47
CA ALA A 109 -12.15 -3.54 15.58
C ALA A 109 -11.80 -2.81 16.88
#